data_AF-C0EVK9-F1
#
_entry.id   AF-C0EVK9-F1
#
_cell.length_a   1.000
_cell.length_b   1.000
_cell.length_c   1.000
_cell.angle_alpha   90.00
_cell.angle_beta   90.00
_cell.angle_gamma   90.00
#
_symmetry.space_group_name_H-M   'P 1'
#
loop_
_entity.id
_entity.type
_entity.pdbx_description
1 polymer ?
#
loop_
_entity_poly.entity_id
_entity_poly.type
_entity_poly.pdbx_seq_one_letter_code
_entity_poly.pdbx_strand_id
1 'polypeptide(L)' 'MEKKYLFFDIDGTLTDRATGEIVPSAKEVLQRLEENGHFVAIATGRAHYKAENFTLAMAGVLSWMIQKMFI' A
#
# COMPACT_ATOMS: atom_id res chain seq x y z
N MET A 1 -5.08 15.78 14.62
CA MET A 1 -3.78 15.07 14.63
C MET A 1 -2.86 15.73 13.62
N GLU A 2 -1.54 15.67 13.83
CA GLU A 2 -0.57 16.11 12.82
C GLU A 2 -0.57 15.14 11.64
N LYS A 3 -0.53 15.68 10.42
CA LYS A 3 -0.48 14.89 9.19
C LYS A 3 0.88 14.18 9.09
N LYS A 4 0.83 12.87 8.85
CA LYS A 4 2.01 12.01 8.71
C LYS A 4 1.98 11.40 7.33
N TYR A 5 3.17 11.07 6.82
CA TYR A 5 3.37 10.41 5.54
C TYR A 5 3.86 9.00 5.82
N LEU A 6 3.06 8.00 5.44
CA LEU A 6 3.36 6.59 5.65
C LEU A 6 3.56 5.90 4.30
N PHE A 7 4.62 5.11 4.22
CA PHE A 7 5.00 4.37 3.02
C PHE A 7 5.06 2.88 3.37
N PHE A 8 4.32 2.06 2.63
CA PHE A 8 4.22 0.61 2.88
C PHE A 8 4.77 -0.18 1.71
N ASP A 9 5.55 -1.23 2.00
CA ASP A 9 5.87 -2.23 0.97
C ASP A 9 4.66 -3.16 0.74
N ILE A 10 4.63 -3.86 -0.39
CA ILE A 10 3.60 -4.85 -0.68
C ILE A 10 4.01 -6.20 -0.09
N ASP A 11 5.15 -6.73 -0.55
CA ASP A 11 5.56 -8.12 -0.33
C ASP A 11 5.92 -8.40 1.12
N GLY A 12 5.16 -9.27 1.78
CA GLY A 12 5.41 -9.64 3.18
C GLY A 12 5.09 -8.53 4.19
N THR A 13 4.45 -7.44 3.74
CA THR A 13 3.95 -6.35 4.60
C THR A 13 2.44 -6.22 4.47
N LEU A 14 1.94 -5.91 3.27
CA LEU A 14 0.50 -5.86 3.00
C LEU A 14 -0.03 -7.18 2.42
N THR A 15 0.88 -8.03 1.93
CA THR A 15 0.57 -9.40 1.56
C THR A 15 1.20 -10.40 2.53
N ASP A 16 0.52 -11.53 2.71
CA ASP A 16 1.09 -12.68 3.37
C ASP A 16 2.27 -13.22 2.55
N ARG A 17 3.39 -13.53 3.21
CA ARG A 17 4.61 -13.95 2.52
C ARG A 17 4.54 -15.39 1.98
N ALA A 18 3.71 -16.24 2.57
CA ALA A 18 3.55 -17.63 2.17
C ALA A 18 2.55 -17.76 1.02
N THR A 19 1.45 -17.00 1.04
CA THR A 19 0.40 -17.09 0.02
C THR A 19 0.49 -16.00 -1.06
N GLY A 20 1.12 -14.86 -0.75
CA GLY A 20 1.14 -13.68 -1.62
C GLY A 20 -0.20 -12.93 -1.66
N GLU A 21 -1.18 -13.37 -0.87
CA GLU A 21 -2.52 -12.76 -0.81
C GLU A 21 -2.53 -11.53 0.10
N ILE A 22 -3.47 -10.63 -0.16
CA ILE A 22 -3.61 -9.40 0.63
C ILE A 22 -4.13 -9.76 2.02
N VAL A 23 -3.46 -9.29 3.06
CA VAL A 23 -3.93 -9.48 4.43
C VAL A 23 -5.23 -8.68 4.61
N PRO A 24 -6.34 -9.29 5.08
CA PRO A 24 -7.63 -8.60 5.19
C PRO A 24 -7.58 -7.33 6.04
N SER A 25 -6.79 -7.33 7.12
CA SER A 25 -6.62 -6.15 7.99
C SER A 25 -5.81 -5.02 7.34
N ALA A 26 -5.03 -5.30 6.30
CA ALA A 26 -4.22 -4.28 5.64
C ALA A 26 -5.10 -3.17 5.05
N LYS A 27 -6.19 -3.55 4.36
CA LYS A 27 -7.13 -2.58 3.79
C LYS A 27 -7.77 -1.70 4.86
N GLU A 28 -8.20 -2.29 5.96
CA GLU A 28 -8.82 -1.56 7.08
C GLU A 28 -7.85 -0.56 7.73
N VAL A 29 -6.60 -0.97 7.95
CA VAL A 29 -5.58 -0.09 8.54
C VAL A 29 -5.28 1.10 7.62
N LEU A 30 -5.10 0.86 6.33
CA LEU A 30 -4.82 1.93 5.36
C LEU A 30 -6.00 2.92 5.28
N GLN A 31 -7.24 2.42 5.33
CA GLN A 31 -8.44 3.26 5.30
C GLN A 31 -8.52 4.15 6.55
N ARG A 32 -8.33 3.57 7.73
CA ARG A 32 -8.30 4.34 8.98
C ARG A 32 -7.19 5.38 9.01
N LEU A 33 -6.04 5.11 8.38
CA LEU A 33 -4.95 6.08 8.27
C LEU A 33 -5.34 7.27 7.39
N GLU A 34 -5.94 7.02 6.22
CA GLU A 34 -6.45 8.09 5.35
C GLU A 34 -7.59 8.89 6.00
N GLU A 35 -8.55 8.23 6.65
CA GLU A 35 -9.65 8.85 7.39
C GLU A 35 -9.15 9.74 8.54
N ASN A 36 -8.04 9.36 9.18
CA ASN A 36 -7.36 10.17 10.20
C ASN A 36 -6.52 11.33 9.60
N GLY A 37 -6.57 11.53 8.28
CA GLY A 37 -5.91 12.62 7.57
C GLY A 37 -4.44 12.37 7.25
N HIS A 38 -3.97 11.13 7.36
CA HIS A 38 -2.60 10.76 6.99
C HIS A 38 -2.47 10.54 5.48
N PHE A 39 -1.29 10.85 4.96
CA PHE A 39 -0.93 10.46 3.60
C PHE A 39 -0.37 9.04 3.61
N VAL A 40 -0.91 8.18 2.76
CA VAL A 40 -0.52 6.78 2.66
C VAL A 40 -0.11 6.50 1.21
N ALA A 41 1.02 5.85 1.02
CA ALA A 41 1.51 5.44 -0.29
C ALA A 41 2.14 4.05 -0.26
N ILE A 42 2.09 3.36 -1.40
CA ILE A 42 2.85 2.13 -1.60
C ILE A 42 4.27 2.49 -2.07
N ALA A 43 5.28 1.90 -1.43
CA ALA A 43 6.69 1.96 -1.78
C ALA A 43 7.23 0.55 -2.03
N THR A 44 6.98 0.03 -3.24
CA THR A 44 7.36 -1.33 -3.64
C THR A 44 8.49 -1.32 -4.67
N GLY A 45 9.31 -2.38 -4.64
CA GLY A 45 10.27 -2.70 -5.71
C GLY A 45 9.63 -3.42 -6.91
N ARG A 46 8.34 -3.78 -6.84
CA ARG A 46 7.63 -4.37 -7.98
C ARG A 46 7.57 -3.37 -9.15
N ALA A 47 7.72 -3.90 -10.36
CA ALA A 47 7.43 -3.13 -11.57
C ALA A 47 5.96 -2.68 -11.59
N HIS A 48 5.68 -1.53 -12.22
CA HIS A 48 4.39 -0.84 -12.17
C HIS A 48 3.22 -1.78 -12.47
N TYR A 49 3.32 -2.49 -13.59
CA TYR A 49 2.31 -3.40 -14.09
C TYR A 49 2.05 -4.60 -13.15
N LYS A 50 3.02 -4.97 -12.29
CA LYS A 50 2.85 -6.02 -11.26
C LYS A 50 2.20 -5.48 -9.98
N ALA A 51 2.34 -4.18 -9.73
CA ALA A 51 1.76 -3.52 -8.56
C ALA A 51 0.35 -2.99 -8.84
N GLU A 52 0.02 -2.71 -10.11
CA GLU A 52 -1.29 -2.21 -10.54
C GLU A 52 -2.46 -3.07 -10.06
N ASN A 53 -2.38 -4.39 -10.23
CA ASN A 53 -3.41 -5.32 -9.75
C ASN A 53 -3.63 -5.24 -8.23
N PHE A 54 -2.56 -5.01 -7.47
CA PHE A 54 -2.65 -4.84 -6.02
C PHE A 54 -3.31 -3.50 -5.68
N THR A 55 -2.90 -2.42 -6.34
CA THR A 55 -3.50 -1.08 -6.17
C THR A 55 -4.99 -1.09 -6.52
N LEU A 56 -5.39 -1.81 -7.57
CA LEU A 56 -6.79 -1.99 -7.95
C LEU A 56 -7.57 -2.77 -6.89
N ALA A 57 -7.00 -3.84 -6.33
CA ALA A 57 -7.64 -4.58 -5.23
C ALA A 57 -7.81 -3.72 -3.95
N MET A 58 -6.92 -2.74 -3.77
CA MET A 58 -6.95 -1.75 -2.69
C MET A 58 -7.62 -0.42 -3.09
N ALA A 59 -8.33 -0.38 -4.22
CA ALA A 59 -8.95 0.84 -4.74
C ALA A 59 -9.90 1.46 -3.70
N GLY A 60 -9.86 2.79 -3.61
CA GLY A 60 -10.59 3.59 -2.62
C GLY A 60 -9.84 3.87 -1.31
N VAL A 61 -8.61 3.34 -1.16
CA VAL A 61 -7.80 3.47 0.07
C VAL A 61 -6.35 3.89 -0.21
N LEU A 62 -5.90 3.82 -1.47
CA LEU A 62 -4.54 4.14 -1.86
C LEU A 62 -4.59 5.09 -3.05
N SER A 63 -4.40 6.38 -2.77
CA SER A 63 -4.42 7.41 -3.80
C SER A 63 -3.10 7.53 -4.59
N TRP A 64 -2.00 6.97 -4.09
CA TRP A 64 -0.67 7.19 -4.69
C TRP A 64 0.24 5.96 -4.61
N MET A 65 0.83 5.60 -5.74
CA MET A 65 1.87 4.57 -5.83
C MET A 65 3.21 5.24 -6.16
N ILE A 66 4.21 4.98 -5.33
CA ILE A 66 5.59 5.42 -5.56
C ILE A 66 6.40 4.16 -5.84
N GLN A 67 6.77 3.96 -7.10
CA GLN A 67 7.74 2.92 -7.42
C GLN A 67 9.10 3.36 -6.94
N LYS A 68 9.77 2.51 -6.16
CA LYS A 68 11.21 2.62 -6.00
C LYS A 68 11.83 2.32 -7.36
N MET A 69 12.17 3.37 -8.11
CA MET A 69 13.16 3.26 -9.17
C MET A 69 14.45 2.84 -8.46
N PHE A 70 14.92 1.61 -8.68
CA PHE A 70 16.26 1.22 -8.27
C PHE A 70 17.23 2.20 -8.95
N ILE A 71 17.70 3.18 -8.18
CA ILE A 71 18.97 3.88 -8.43
C ILE A 71 20.11 2.97 -8.01
#